data_AF-A0A962YKQ8-F1
#
_entry.id   AF-A0A962YKQ8-F1
#
_cell.length_a   1.000
_cell.length_b   1.000
_cell.length_c   1.000
_cell.angle_alpha   90.00
_cell.angle_beta   90.00
_cell.angle_gamma   90.00
#
_symmetry.space_group_name_H-M   'P 1'
#
loop_
_entity.id
_entity.type
_entity.pdbx_description
1 polymer ?
#
loop_
_entity_poly.entity_id
_entity_poly.type
_entity_poly.pdbx_seq_one_letter_code
_entity_poly.pdbx_strand_id
1 'polypeptide(L)'
;MHIPDRDQQIIQTHAAFICQAVELLQRHDTTRQLAGLLDNAADSGWSTLANVVRQFAAGKRDLENTPELDAEDRVIAGAILRGLQDPSTLPDPHHKADPALAAPGLAHMIHAASSGNAQALSLISQMAEQMSKVGGDMSRVAAVIRPMINGERDAERLCVRLDVRGRQLVLQILDELGRLGSH
;
A
#
# COMPACT_ATOMS: atom_id res chain seq x y z
N MET A 1 -2.04 -19.84 7.58
CA MET A 1 -0.73 -19.17 7.73
C MET A 1 -0.96 -17.68 7.62
N HIS A 2 -0.55 -16.91 8.63
CA HIS A 2 -0.71 -15.45 8.64
C HIS A 2 0.44 -14.84 7.84
N ILE A 3 0.12 -14.07 6.79
CA ILE A 3 1.12 -13.33 6.02
C ILE A 3 1.55 -12.16 6.91
N PRO A 4 2.85 -11.90 7.11
CA PRO A 4 3.31 -10.73 7.86
C PRO A 4 2.73 -9.44 7.27
N ASP A 5 2.36 -8.47 8.11
CA ASP A 5 1.75 -7.19 7.68
C ASP A 5 2.61 -6.47 6.61
N ARG A 6 3.94 -6.57 6.75
CA ARG A 6 4.89 -6.03 5.77
C ARG A 6 4.73 -6.65 4.38
N ASP A 7 4.62 -7.97 4.31
CA ASP A 7 4.48 -8.70 3.06
C ASP A 7 3.12 -8.38 2.42
N GLN A 8 2.08 -8.26 3.23
CA GLN A 8 0.75 -7.86 2.76
C GLN A 8 0.75 -6.43 2.20
N GLN A 9 1.51 -5.52 2.80
CA GLN A 9 1.66 -4.17 2.28
C GLN A 9 2.44 -4.12 0.95
N ILE A 10 3.48 -4.95 0.80
CA ILE A 10 4.20 -5.12 -0.47
C ILE A 10 3.25 -5.64 -1.56
N ILE A 11 2.50 -6.71 -1.25
CA ILE A 11 1.52 -7.31 -2.17
C ILE A 11 0.48 -6.27 -2.59
N GLN A 12 -0.03 -5.49 -1.65
CA GLN A 12 -1.05 -4.47 -1.94
C GLN A 12 -0.49 -3.30 -2.77
N THR A 13 0.76 -2.89 -2.51
CA THR A 13 1.44 -1.84 -3.27
C THR A 13 1.61 -2.25 -4.73
N HIS A 14 1.94 -3.51 -4.97
CA HIS A 14 2.19 -4.07 -6.30
C HIS A 14 0.99 -4.86 -6.86
N ALA A 15 -0.20 -4.69 -6.28
CA ALA A 15 -1.39 -5.48 -6.60
C ALA A 15 -1.77 -5.39 -8.08
N ALA A 16 -1.64 -4.21 -8.69
CA ALA A 16 -1.91 -4.01 -10.12
C ALA A 16 -1.02 -4.90 -11.00
N PHE A 17 0.29 -4.92 -10.73
CA PHE A 17 1.24 -5.75 -11.46
C PHE A 17 0.96 -7.25 -11.24
N ILE A 18 0.73 -7.66 -9.99
CA ILE A 18 0.44 -9.06 -9.64
C ILE A 18 -0.80 -9.57 -10.38
N CYS A 19 -1.91 -8.82 -10.34
CA CYS A 19 -3.14 -9.20 -11.01
C CYS A 19 -2.96 -9.27 -12.53
N GLN A 20 -2.31 -8.28 -13.11
CA GLN A 20 -2.07 -8.23 -14.55
C GLN A 20 -1.18 -9.38 -15.02
N ALA A 21 -0.11 -9.71 -14.27
CA ALA A 21 0.74 -10.85 -14.58
C ALA A 21 -0.03 -12.17 -14.52
N VAL A 22 -0.83 -12.39 -13.47
CA VAL A 22 -1.64 -13.62 -13.33
C VAL A 22 -2.67 -13.75 -14.44
N GLU A 23 -3.37 -12.67 -14.79
CA GLU A 23 -4.34 -12.67 -15.89
C GLU A 23 -3.67 -13.05 -17.22
N LEU A 24 -2.53 -12.42 -17.54
CA LEU A 24 -1.80 -12.68 -18.77
C LEU A 24 -1.15 -14.06 -18.82
N LEU A 25 -0.84 -14.67 -17.67
CA LEU A 25 -0.30 -16.03 -17.58
C LEU A 25 -1.37 -17.11 -17.71
N GLN A 26 -2.63 -16.81 -17.36
CA GLN A 26 -3.75 -17.74 -17.49
C GLN A 26 -4.32 -17.78 -18.92
N ARG A 27 -4.08 -16.75 -19.73
CA ARG A 27 -4.59 -16.63 -21.09
C ARG A 27 -3.56 -17.16 -22.10
N HIS A 28 -4.00 -18.03 -23.01
CA HIS A 28 -3.10 -18.68 -23.97
C HIS A 28 -2.64 -17.79 -25.15
N ASP A 29 -3.31 -16.66 -25.40
CA ASP A 29 -3.07 -15.78 -26.55
C ASP A 29 -2.45 -14.41 -26.17
N THR A 30 -1.92 -14.31 -24.96
CA THR A 30 -1.41 -13.05 -24.37
C THR A 30 0.10 -13.02 -24.25
N THR A 31 0.82 -13.97 -24.87
CA THR A 31 2.29 -14.09 -24.80
C THR A 31 3.01 -12.79 -25.18
N ARG A 32 2.53 -12.08 -26.21
CA ARG A 32 3.12 -10.79 -26.63
C ARG A 32 2.89 -9.69 -25.60
N GLN A 33 1.71 -9.66 -24.98
CA GLN A 33 1.37 -8.68 -23.95
C GLN A 33 2.15 -8.95 -22.66
N LEU A 34 2.29 -10.23 -22.28
CA LEU A 34 3.12 -10.66 -21.16
C LEU A 34 4.58 -10.27 -21.39
N ALA A 35 5.13 -10.53 -22.58
CA ALA A 35 6.49 -10.11 -22.91
C ALA A 35 6.68 -8.58 -22.74
N GLY A 36 5.76 -7.78 -23.30
CA GLY A 36 5.82 -6.32 -23.15
C GLY A 36 5.72 -5.85 -21.69
N LEU A 37 4.88 -6.49 -20.86
CA LEU A 37 4.80 -6.18 -19.43
C LEU A 37 6.12 -6.49 -18.70
N LEU A 38 6.73 -7.62 -19.02
CA LEU A 38 7.98 -8.07 -18.39
C LEU A 38 9.20 -7.28 -18.89
N ASP A 39 9.18 -6.81 -20.12
CA ASP A 39 10.22 -5.92 -20.66
C ASP A 39 10.15 -4.55 -19.98
N ASN A 40 8.96 -3.96 -19.83
CA ASN A 40 8.78 -2.71 -19.07
C ASN A 40 9.21 -2.84 -17.60
N ALA A 41 8.90 -3.98 -16.97
CA ALA A 41 9.34 -4.27 -15.60
C ALA A 41 10.87 -4.36 -15.53
N ALA A 42 11.51 -5.03 -16.48
CA ALA A 42 12.96 -5.13 -16.55
C ALA A 42 13.63 -3.76 -16.74
N ASP A 43 13.09 -2.91 -17.60
CA ASP A 43 13.57 -1.54 -17.83
C ASP A 43 13.43 -0.66 -16.57
N SER A 44 12.46 -0.98 -15.72
CA SER A 44 12.23 -0.32 -14.42
C SER A 44 13.11 -0.88 -13.28
N GLY A 45 14.04 -1.80 -13.60
CA GLY A 45 14.95 -2.41 -12.63
C GLY A 45 14.48 -3.74 -12.04
N TRP A 46 13.32 -4.27 -12.45
CA TRP A 46 12.78 -5.56 -11.97
C TRP A 46 13.17 -6.73 -12.89
N SER A 47 14.39 -6.71 -13.42
CA SER A 47 14.85 -7.69 -14.42
C SER A 47 14.86 -9.12 -13.87
N THR A 48 15.26 -9.30 -12.61
CA THR A 48 15.25 -10.60 -11.93
C THR A 48 13.82 -11.13 -11.76
N LEU A 49 12.92 -10.33 -11.19
CA LEU A 49 11.50 -10.67 -11.07
C LEU A 49 10.88 -10.99 -12.44
N ALA A 50 11.15 -10.18 -13.46
CA ALA A 50 10.66 -10.40 -14.82
C ALA A 50 11.10 -11.77 -15.37
N ASN A 51 12.36 -12.14 -15.17
CA ASN A 51 12.88 -13.45 -15.56
C ASN A 51 12.19 -14.59 -14.83
N VAL A 52 11.88 -14.44 -13.54
CA VAL A 52 11.13 -15.45 -12.78
C VAL A 52 9.70 -15.61 -13.31
N VAL A 53 9.02 -14.50 -13.61
CA VAL A 53 7.67 -14.56 -14.19
C VAL A 53 7.68 -15.19 -15.60
N ARG A 54 8.73 -14.96 -16.41
CA ARG A 54 8.94 -15.70 -17.68
C ARG A 54 9.06 -17.21 -17.44
N GLN A 55 9.73 -17.63 -16.36
CA GLN A 55 9.83 -19.05 -15.99
C GLN A 55 8.47 -19.64 -15.57
N PHE A 56 7.61 -18.86 -14.88
CA PHE A 56 6.24 -19.27 -14.56
C PHE A 56 5.42 -19.52 -15.83
N ALA A 57 5.57 -18.66 -16.85
CA ALA A 57 4.95 -18.82 -18.16
C ALA A 57 5.42 -20.11 -18.86
N ALA A 58 6.70 -20.46 -18.69
CA ALA A 58 7.28 -21.71 -19.19
C ALA A 58 6.91 -22.96 -18.34
N GLY A 59 6.07 -22.80 -17.31
CA GLY A 59 5.61 -23.90 -16.45
C GLY A 59 6.51 -24.23 -15.26
N LYS A 60 7.65 -23.54 -15.08
CA LYS A 60 8.55 -23.72 -13.94
C LYS A 60 8.08 -22.88 -12.76
N ARG A 61 7.18 -23.43 -11.95
CA ARG A 61 6.49 -22.73 -10.84
C ARG A 61 7.17 -22.96 -9.48
N ASP A 62 8.47 -22.77 -9.42
CA ASP A 62 9.27 -23.01 -8.21
C ASP A 62 10.11 -21.78 -7.84
N LEU A 63 9.93 -21.29 -6.61
CA LEU A 63 10.63 -20.14 -6.04
C LEU A 63 11.87 -20.52 -5.22
N GLU A 64 12.04 -21.79 -4.87
CA GLU A 64 13.20 -22.23 -4.08
C GLU A 64 14.49 -22.22 -4.93
N ASN A 65 14.34 -22.38 -6.25
CA ASN A 65 15.43 -22.36 -7.21
C ASN A 65 15.77 -20.96 -7.78
N THR A 66 15.24 -19.89 -7.19
CA THR A 66 15.51 -18.49 -7.60
C THR A 66 16.14 -17.69 -6.44
N PRO A 67 17.44 -17.91 -6.15
CA PRO A 67 18.14 -17.24 -5.06
C PRO A 67 18.44 -15.75 -5.32
N GLU A 68 18.27 -15.29 -6.57
CA GLU A 68 18.58 -13.91 -6.98
C GLU A 68 17.48 -12.89 -6.62
N LEU A 69 16.28 -13.35 -6.22
CA LEU A 69 15.19 -12.46 -5.82
C LEU A 69 15.48 -11.84 -4.44
N ASP A 70 15.36 -10.52 -4.37
CA ASP A 70 15.33 -9.83 -3.09
C ASP A 70 14.06 -10.15 -2.29
N ALA A 71 13.96 -9.63 -1.07
CA ALA A 71 12.84 -9.92 -0.19
C ALA A 71 11.49 -9.42 -0.74
N GLU A 72 11.48 -8.29 -1.45
CA GLU A 72 10.27 -7.69 -2.02
C GLU A 72 9.82 -8.48 -3.25
N ASP A 73 10.74 -8.73 -4.17
CA ASP A 73 10.54 -9.52 -5.38
C ASP A 73 10.06 -10.95 -5.05
N ARG A 74 10.60 -11.56 -4.00
CA ARG A 74 10.17 -12.89 -3.54
C ARG A 74 8.72 -12.89 -3.06
N VAL A 75 8.28 -11.84 -2.37
CA VAL A 75 6.90 -11.67 -1.93
C VAL A 75 5.96 -11.48 -3.12
N ILE A 76 6.35 -10.64 -4.10
CA ILE A 76 5.57 -10.40 -5.32
C ILE A 76 5.44 -11.68 -6.15
N ALA A 77 6.56 -12.36 -6.42
CA ALA A 77 6.57 -13.61 -7.19
C ALA A 77 5.78 -14.72 -6.50
N GLY A 78 5.84 -14.80 -5.16
CA GLY A 78 5.01 -15.70 -4.35
C GLY A 78 3.52 -15.38 -4.43
N ALA A 79 3.14 -14.10 -4.49
CA ALA A 79 1.75 -13.69 -4.68
C ALA A 79 1.23 -14.07 -6.08
N ILE A 80 2.06 -13.91 -7.12
CA ILE A 80 1.72 -14.34 -8.48
C ILE A 80 1.47 -15.85 -8.53
N LEU A 81 2.37 -16.67 -7.96
CA LEU A 81 2.19 -18.12 -7.92
C LEU A 81 0.93 -18.54 -7.17
N ARG A 82 0.64 -17.91 -6.03
CA ARG A 82 -0.60 -18.17 -5.29
C ARG A 82 -1.82 -17.79 -6.11
N GLY A 83 -1.82 -16.63 -6.76
CA GLY A 83 -2.90 -16.22 -7.66
C GLY A 83 -3.11 -17.15 -8.86
N LEU A 84 -2.03 -17.74 -9.38
CA LEU A 84 -2.10 -18.76 -10.43
C LEU A 84 -2.70 -20.10 -9.96
N GLN A 85 -2.49 -20.45 -8.70
CA GLN A 85 -3.04 -21.67 -8.10
C GLN A 85 -4.50 -21.45 -7.66
N ASP A 86 -4.77 -20.31 -7.05
CA ASP A 86 -6.07 -19.91 -6.53
C ASP A 86 -6.31 -18.41 -6.79
N PRO A 87 -7.14 -18.06 -7.79
CA PRO A 87 -7.45 -16.67 -8.11
C PRO A 87 -8.09 -15.88 -6.97
N SER A 88 -8.71 -16.54 -5.97
CA SER A 88 -9.29 -15.86 -4.82
C SER A 88 -8.24 -15.27 -3.86
N THR A 89 -6.97 -15.64 -4.03
CA THR A 89 -5.84 -15.10 -3.26
C THR A 89 -5.24 -13.83 -3.84
N LEU A 90 -5.72 -13.39 -5.02
CA LEU A 90 -5.26 -12.17 -5.66
C LEU A 90 -5.60 -10.94 -4.81
N PRO A 91 -4.67 -9.99 -4.66
CA PRO A 91 -4.98 -8.73 -4.02
C PRO A 91 -5.94 -7.92 -4.89
N ASP A 92 -6.78 -7.08 -4.28
CA ASP A 92 -7.60 -6.15 -5.04
C ASP A 92 -6.74 -4.94 -5.47
N PRO A 93 -6.49 -4.73 -6.78
CA PRO A 93 -5.65 -3.64 -7.26
C PRO A 93 -6.28 -2.24 -7.04
N HIS A 94 -7.58 -2.19 -6.76
CA HIS A 94 -8.28 -0.96 -6.38
C HIS A 94 -8.38 -0.78 -4.87
N HIS A 95 -7.98 -1.79 -4.08
CA HIS A 95 -7.89 -1.69 -2.64
C HIS A 95 -6.69 -0.81 -2.25
N LYS A 96 -6.91 0.51 -2.26
CA LYS A 96 -6.00 1.44 -1.60
C LYS A 96 -5.87 0.99 -0.14
N ALA A 97 -4.69 1.08 0.46
CA ALA A 97 -4.42 0.66 1.83
C ALA A 97 -5.55 1.04 2.80
N ASP A 98 -6.02 0.09 3.61
CA ASP A 98 -7.09 0.32 4.58
C ASP A 98 -6.69 1.46 5.52
N PRO A 99 -7.40 2.60 5.51
CA PRO A 99 -7.11 3.70 6.39
C PRO A 99 -7.17 3.29 7.87
N ALA A 100 -7.96 2.26 8.21
CA ALA A 100 -8.08 1.75 9.57
C ALA A 100 -6.77 1.17 10.11
N LEU A 101 -5.93 0.58 9.26
CA LEU A 101 -4.61 0.07 9.65
C LEU A 101 -3.59 1.20 9.85
N ALA A 102 -3.80 2.35 9.21
CA ALA A 102 -2.93 3.52 9.33
C ALA A 102 -3.31 4.45 10.51
N ALA A 103 -4.55 4.38 11.01
CA ALA A 103 -5.08 5.31 12.00
C ALA A 103 -4.27 5.35 13.32
N PRO A 104 -3.87 4.21 13.95
CA PRO A 104 -3.09 4.25 15.19
C PRO A 104 -1.70 4.88 15.01
N GLY A 105 -1.01 4.55 13.92
CA GLY A 105 0.31 5.12 13.60
C GLY A 105 0.25 6.62 13.33
N LEU A 106 -0.77 7.06 12.57
CA LEU A 106 -1.03 8.48 12.32
C LEU A 106 -1.39 9.23 13.61
N ALA A 107 -2.24 8.67 14.45
CA ALA A 107 -2.59 9.25 15.76
C ALA A 107 -1.35 9.43 16.64
N HIS A 108 -0.48 8.42 16.73
CA HIS A 108 0.75 8.51 17.50
C HIS A 108 1.69 9.60 16.98
N MET A 109 1.86 9.72 15.65
CA MET A 109 2.67 10.78 15.05
C MET A 109 2.07 12.18 15.24
N ILE A 110 0.74 12.33 15.11
CA ILE A 110 0.04 13.59 15.38
C ILE A 110 0.23 13.99 16.85
N HIS A 111 0.07 13.04 17.77
CA HIS A 111 0.26 13.28 19.20
C HIS A 111 1.71 13.73 19.49
N ALA A 112 2.71 12.98 19.00
CA ALA A 112 4.11 13.32 19.17
C ALA A 112 4.46 14.69 18.56
N ALA A 113 3.93 15.01 17.37
CA ALA A 113 4.11 16.32 16.76
C ALA A 113 3.45 17.43 17.59
N SER A 114 2.25 17.18 18.13
CA SER A 114 1.54 18.13 19.01
C SER A 114 2.24 18.35 20.36
N SER A 115 2.98 17.35 20.85
CA SER A 115 3.79 17.44 22.07
C SER A 115 5.19 18.02 21.85
N GLY A 116 5.48 18.57 20.66
CA GLY A 116 6.74 19.25 20.36
C GLY A 116 7.86 18.36 19.80
N ASN A 117 7.58 17.11 19.42
CA ASN A 117 8.58 16.26 18.76
C ASN A 117 8.85 16.77 17.33
N ALA A 118 9.97 17.44 17.14
CA ALA A 118 10.38 18.02 15.85
C ALA A 118 10.55 16.97 14.74
N GLN A 119 10.99 15.75 15.07
CA GLN A 119 11.15 14.67 14.10
C GLN A 119 9.79 14.18 13.61
N ALA A 120 8.85 13.94 14.52
CA ALA A 120 7.48 13.55 14.17
C ALA A 120 6.77 14.65 13.37
N LEU A 121 6.96 15.91 13.74
CA LEU A 121 6.42 17.07 13.02
C LEU A 121 6.96 17.15 11.58
N SER A 122 8.26 16.92 11.38
CA SER A 122 8.88 16.91 10.05
C SER A 122 8.35 15.77 9.18
N LEU A 123 8.32 14.54 9.72
CA LEU A 123 7.81 13.36 9.03
C LEU A 123 6.35 13.53 8.60
N ILE A 124 5.48 13.93 9.53
CA ILE A 124 4.06 14.06 9.23
C ILE A 124 3.77 15.23 8.28
N SER A 125 4.57 16.30 8.33
CA SER A 125 4.46 17.42 7.38
C SER A 125 4.86 17.00 5.96
N GLN A 126 5.95 16.23 5.82
CA GLN A 126 6.36 15.67 4.52
C GLN A 126 5.30 14.73 3.95
N MET A 127 4.74 13.85 4.79
CA MET A 127 3.65 12.95 4.39
C MET A 127 2.42 13.74 3.92
N ALA A 128 1.98 14.74 4.70
CA ALA A 128 0.85 15.60 4.33
C ALA A 128 1.10 16.33 3.00
N GLU A 129 2.33 16.81 2.76
CA GLU A 129 2.69 17.47 1.51
C GLU A 129 2.63 16.52 0.31
N GLN A 130 3.14 15.29 0.45
CA GLN A 130 3.03 14.26 -0.59
C GLN A 130 1.57 13.89 -0.87
N MET A 131 0.77 13.70 0.18
CA MET A 131 -0.67 13.42 0.07
C MET A 131 -1.44 14.57 -0.59
N SER A 132 -1.03 15.81 -0.36
CA SER A 132 -1.59 16.99 -1.04
C SER A 132 -1.31 16.97 -2.55
N LYS A 133 -0.08 16.60 -2.95
CA LYS A 133 0.34 16.52 -4.37
C LYS A 133 -0.39 15.43 -5.16
N VAL A 134 -0.76 14.32 -4.50
CA VAL A 134 -1.53 13.22 -5.13
C VAL A 134 -2.95 13.66 -5.52
N GLY A 135 -3.53 14.64 -4.81
CA GLY A 135 -4.88 15.12 -5.08
C GLY A 135 -5.98 14.15 -4.64
N GLY A 136 -7.24 14.49 -4.94
CA GLY A 136 -8.41 13.67 -4.56
C GLY A 136 -8.64 13.62 -3.05
N ASP A 137 -8.96 12.44 -2.51
CA ASP A 137 -9.30 12.28 -1.09
C ASP A 137 -8.08 12.39 -0.18
N MET A 138 -6.89 12.05 -0.67
CA MET A 138 -5.65 12.15 0.08
C MET A 138 -5.27 13.61 0.38
N SER A 139 -5.56 14.54 -0.54
CA SER A 139 -5.31 15.97 -0.27
C SER A 139 -6.28 16.54 0.77
N ARG A 140 -7.50 16.01 0.83
CA ARG A 140 -8.48 16.39 1.86
C ARG A 140 -8.07 15.86 3.24
N VAL A 141 -7.54 14.63 3.31
CA VAL A 141 -6.98 14.08 4.55
C VAL A 141 -5.71 14.85 4.96
N ALA A 142 -4.86 15.25 4.03
CA ALA A 142 -3.69 16.08 4.34
C ALA A 142 -4.08 17.43 5.00
N ALA A 143 -5.20 18.03 4.55
CA ALA A 143 -5.67 19.31 5.06
C ALA A 143 -6.09 19.28 6.54
N VAL A 144 -6.48 18.11 7.07
CA VAL A 144 -6.92 17.95 8.46
C VAL A 144 -5.77 17.63 9.42
N ILE A 145 -4.61 17.19 8.91
CA ILE A 145 -3.42 16.86 9.73
C ILE A 145 -2.95 18.08 10.54
N ARG A 146 -2.82 19.25 9.89
CA ARG A 146 -2.33 20.47 10.57
C ARG A 146 -3.26 20.95 11.68
N PRO A 147 -4.60 21.06 11.47
CA PRO A 147 -5.55 21.28 12.56
C PRO A 147 -5.43 20.28 13.71
N MET A 148 -5.28 18.97 13.42
CA MET A 148 -5.16 17.95 14.47
C MET A 148 -3.86 18.12 15.28
N ILE A 149 -2.73 18.46 14.66
CA ILE A 149 -1.48 18.79 15.39
C ILE A 149 -1.69 20.01 16.30
N ASN A 150 -2.44 21.01 15.82
CA ASN A 150 -2.75 22.21 16.59
C ASN A 150 -3.83 22.01 17.69
N GLY A 151 -4.31 20.78 17.90
CA GLY A 151 -5.26 20.47 18.97
C GLY A 151 -6.74 20.43 18.55
N GLU A 152 -7.07 20.59 17.27
CA GLU A 152 -8.45 20.43 16.79
C GLU A 152 -8.91 18.98 16.95
N ARG A 153 -10.05 18.76 17.60
CA ARG A 153 -10.63 17.43 17.86
C ARG A 153 -12.09 17.33 17.43
N ASP A 154 -12.67 18.41 16.90
CA ASP A 154 -14.04 18.40 16.42
C ASP A 154 -14.15 17.62 15.10
N ALA A 155 -14.75 16.43 15.18
CA ALA A 155 -14.95 15.54 14.05
C ALA A 155 -15.81 16.17 12.95
N GLU A 156 -16.82 16.98 13.29
CA GLU A 156 -17.68 17.62 12.30
C GLU A 156 -16.89 18.63 11.48
N ARG A 157 -16.08 19.46 12.15
CA ARG A 157 -15.24 20.48 11.50
C ARG A 157 -14.13 19.86 10.65
N LEU A 158 -13.54 18.77 11.11
CA LEU A 158 -12.49 18.06 10.36
C LEU A 158 -13.07 17.28 9.16
N CYS A 159 -14.30 16.75 9.27
CA CYS A 159 -14.88 15.90 8.23
C CYS A 159 -15.75 16.63 7.19
N VAL A 160 -15.88 17.97 7.25
CA VAL A 160 -16.77 18.75 6.36
C VAL A 160 -16.54 18.45 4.88
N ARG A 161 -15.28 18.30 4.48
CA ARG A 161 -14.89 18.15 3.06
C ARG A 161 -14.50 16.73 2.70
N LEU A 162 -14.61 15.77 3.62
CA LEU A 162 -14.17 14.40 3.42
C LEU A 162 -15.28 13.53 2.84
N ASP A 163 -14.89 12.56 2.02
CA ASP A 163 -15.76 11.48 1.57
C ASP A 163 -15.98 10.46 2.71
N VAL A 164 -16.79 9.43 2.46
CA VAL A 164 -17.14 8.43 3.49
C VAL A 164 -15.89 7.77 4.07
N ARG A 165 -14.92 7.45 3.21
CA ARG A 165 -13.68 6.78 3.60
C ARG A 165 -12.74 7.71 4.38
N GLY A 166 -12.55 8.94 3.91
CA GLY A 166 -11.75 9.94 4.62
C GLY A 166 -12.33 10.28 6.00
N ARG A 167 -13.66 10.38 6.11
CA ARG A 167 -14.36 10.58 7.39
C ARG A 167 -14.09 9.43 8.36
N GLN A 168 -14.20 8.19 7.89
CA GLN A 168 -13.93 7.01 8.74
C GLN A 168 -12.50 7.00 9.28
N LEU A 169 -11.52 7.33 8.43
CA LEU A 169 -10.12 7.47 8.86
C LEU A 169 -9.95 8.52 9.96
N VAL A 170 -10.50 9.72 9.77
CA VAL A 170 -10.37 10.81 10.76
C VAL A 170 -11.03 10.43 12.08
N LEU A 171 -12.21 9.81 12.04
CA LEU A 171 -12.88 9.34 13.25
C LEU A 171 -12.03 8.32 14.02
N GLN A 172 -11.40 7.37 13.32
CA GLN A 172 -10.50 6.40 13.94
C GLN A 172 -9.24 7.06 14.53
N ILE A 173 -8.65 8.03 13.82
CA ILE A 173 -7.52 8.81 14.34
C ILE A 173 -7.91 9.57 15.61
N LEU A 174 -9.08 10.20 15.63
CA LEU A 174 -9.58 10.94 16.79
C LEU A 174 -9.84 10.03 17.99
N ASP A 175 -10.38 8.83 17.76
CA ASP A 175 -10.58 7.82 18.81
C ASP A 175 -9.24 7.40 19.43
N GLU A 176 -8.24 7.08 18.60
CA GLU A 176 -6.89 6.73 19.07
C GLU A 176 -6.20 7.91 19.78
N LEU A 177 -6.35 9.15 19.28
CA LEU A 177 -5.85 10.36 19.96
C LEU A 177 -6.52 10.57 21.32
N GLY A 178 -7.81 10.27 21.45
CA GLY A 178 -8.54 10.33 22.71
C GLY A 178 -7.98 9.35 23.74
N ARG A 179 -7.60 8.14 23.31
CA ARG A 179 -6.93 7.15 24.16
C ARG A 179 -5.53 7.62 24.59
N LEU A 180 -4.75 8.17 23.66
CA LEU A 180 -3.40 8.68 23.93
C LEU A 180 -3.39 9.90 24.85
N GLY A 181 -4.40 10.78 24.77
CA GLY A 181 -4.50 11.98 25.62
C GLY A 181 -5.15 11.76 26.98
N SER A 182 -5.72 10.57 27.23
CA SER A 182 -6.32 10.20 28.53
C SER A 182 -5.31 9.53 29.49
N HIS A 183 -4.03 9.49 29.11
CA HIS A 183 -2.89 9.02 29.90
C HIS A 183 -1.97 10.18 30.26
#